data_AF-A0A8T5RJF6-F1
#
_entry.id   AF-A0A8T5RJF6-F1
#
_cell.length_a   1.000
_cell.length_b   1.000
_cell.length_c   1.000
_cell.angle_alpha   90.00
_cell.angle_beta   90.00
_cell.angle_gamma   90.00
#
_symmetry.space_group_name_H-M   'P 1'
#
loop_
_entity.id
_entity.type
_entity.pdbx_description
1 polymer ?
#
loop_
_entity_poly.entity_id
_entity_poly.type
_entity_poly.pdbx_seq_one_letter_code
_entity_poly.pdbx_strand_id
1 'polypeptide(L)'
;MGAGKIFCILGGIITLLATFLFSLASFEILPGVYFYLYFIGFLRNIGAIFSSGEMIIIIVAIVFLVCMISGFLILGGVKSRAIAIIGSILAIMLGAFLVLAFYNVLPPDVTIYILLLFNDALVAGIIPLDVSLGVASLGTFLFLGGGILGLIGGILGTDDL
;
A
#
# COMPACT_ATOMS: atom_id res chain seq x y z
N MET A 1 -7.36 26.51 8.54
CA MET A 1 -6.91 25.10 8.60
C MET A 1 -5.48 25.11 9.08
N GLY A 2 -5.23 24.57 10.28
CA GLY A 2 -3.88 24.42 10.82
C GLY A 2 -3.01 23.55 9.91
N ALA A 3 -1.71 23.84 9.87
CA ALA A 3 -0.75 23.13 9.03
C ALA A 3 -0.79 21.60 9.23
N GLY A 4 -0.99 21.14 10.47
CA GLY A 4 -1.08 19.71 10.77
C GLY A 4 -2.25 19.00 10.08
N LYS A 5 -3.42 19.66 9.95
CA LYS A 5 -4.56 19.10 9.19
C LYS A 5 -4.21 18.92 7.72
N ILE A 6 -3.52 19.90 7.13
CA ILE A 6 -3.10 19.86 5.73
C ILE A 6 -2.16 18.66 5.51
N PHE A 7 -1.18 18.47 6.40
CA PHE A 7 -0.27 17.34 6.35
C PHE A 7 -0.96 15.98 6.52
N CYS A 8 -1.94 15.86 7.43
CA CYS A 8 -2.76 14.65 7.55
C CYS A 8 -3.58 14.37 6.28
N ILE A 9 -4.18 15.39 5.67
CA ILE A 9 -4.97 15.23 4.44
C ILE A 9 -4.06 14.79 3.29
N LEU A 10 -2.96 15.49 3.06
CA LEU A 10 -2.00 15.17 2.00
C LEU A 10 -1.39 13.79 2.23
N GLY A 11 -0.94 13.50 3.45
CA GLY A 11 -0.37 12.21 3.82
C GLY A 11 -1.34 11.07 3.56
N GLY A 12 -2.59 11.20 4.02
CA GLY A 12 -3.61 10.16 3.82
C GLY A 12 -4.00 9.97 2.37
N ILE A 13 -4.15 11.04 1.59
CA ILE A 13 -4.42 10.97 0.15
C ILE A 13 -3.25 10.28 -0.57
N ILE A 14 -2.01 10.69 -0.30
CA ILE A 14 -0.82 10.11 -0.92
C ILE A 14 -0.70 8.62 -0.58
N THR A 15 -0.91 8.23 0.68
CA THR A 15 -0.88 6.83 1.12
C THR A 15 -1.98 5.99 0.44
N LEU A 16 -3.19 6.53 0.30
CA LEU A 16 -4.26 5.86 -0.43
C LEU A 16 -3.94 5.74 -1.92
N LEU A 17 -3.47 6.81 -2.56
CA LEU A 17 -3.03 6.78 -3.96
C LEU A 17 -1.92 5.74 -4.17
N ALA A 18 -0.92 5.71 -3.29
CA ALA A 18 0.14 4.72 -3.31
C ALA A 18 -0.37 3.29 -3.21
N THR A 19 -1.42 3.07 -2.40
CA THR A 19 -2.10 1.78 -2.27
C THR A 19 -2.69 1.31 -3.61
N PHE A 20 -3.13 2.24 -4.46
CA PHE A 20 -3.58 1.96 -5.83
C PHE A 20 -2.45 1.89 -6.86
N LEU A 21 -1.25 2.36 -6.55
CA LEU A 21 -0.07 2.24 -7.42
C LEU A 21 0.66 0.89 -7.25
N PHE A 22 0.42 0.17 -6.15
CA PHE A 22 0.83 -1.23 -6.00
C PHE A 22 0.02 -2.20 -6.88
N SER A 23 -0.96 -1.69 -7.62
CA SER A 23 -1.90 -2.46 -8.41
C SER A 23 -1.58 -2.30 -9.88
N LEU A 24 -1.16 -3.39 -10.54
CA LEU A 24 -1.64 -3.82 -11.86
C LEU A 24 -0.75 -5.01 -12.37
N ALA A 25 -0.84 -6.27 -11.88
CA ALA A 25 -0.16 -7.45 -12.47
C ALA A 25 -0.91 -8.83 -12.70
N SER A 26 -0.65 -9.55 -13.81
CA SER A 26 -1.27 -10.87 -14.20
C SER A 26 -0.25 -11.94 -14.63
N PHE A 27 -0.53 -13.24 -14.42
CA PHE A 27 0.36 -14.34 -14.89
C PHE A 27 -0.34 -15.69 -15.15
N GLU A 28 0.30 -16.52 -15.98
CA GLU A 28 -0.19 -17.80 -16.48
C GLU A 28 0.21 -18.98 -15.58
N ILE A 29 -0.75 -19.77 -15.10
CA ILE A 29 -0.55 -20.91 -14.19
C ILE A 29 -0.36 -22.23 -14.97
N LEU A 30 -0.98 -22.34 -16.15
CA LEU A 30 -0.80 -23.42 -17.13
C LEU A 30 -0.84 -22.82 -18.53
N PRO A 31 -0.20 -23.42 -19.55
CA PRO A 31 -0.32 -22.94 -20.93
C PRO A 31 -1.80 -22.78 -21.33
N GLY A 32 -2.26 -21.55 -21.52
CA GLY A 32 -3.63 -21.10 -21.78
C GLY A 32 -4.44 -20.52 -20.61
N VAL A 33 -3.95 -20.51 -19.35
CA VAL A 33 -4.74 -20.23 -18.13
C VAL A 33 -4.05 -19.22 -17.22
N TYR A 34 -4.66 -18.04 -17.02
CA TYR A 34 -4.07 -16.90 -16.31
C TYR A 34 -4.84 -16.51 -15.05
N PHE A 35 -4.13 -16.00 -14.04
CA PHE A 35 -4.68 -15.43 -12.82
C PHE A 35 -4.54 -13.90 -12.79
N TYR A 36 -5.54 -13.24 -12.20
CA TYR A 36 -5.74 -11.79 -12.28
C TYR A 36 -6.11 -11.21 -10.90
N LEU A 37 -5.49 -10.10 -10.49
CA LEU A 37 -5.75 -9.37 -9.24
C LEU A 37 -6.30 -7.94 -9.44
N TYR A 38 -7.51 -7.78 -9.96
CA TYR A 38 -8.12 -6.44 -10.09
C TYR A 38 -8.31 -5.75 -8.74
N PHE A 39 -7.78 -4.55 -8.47
CA PHE A 39 -7.89 -3.92 -7.14
C PHE A 39 -9.28 -3.31 -6.83
N ILE A 40 -10.02 -2.84 -7.84
CA ILE A 40 -11.45 -2.52 -7.67
C ILE A 40 -12.30 -3.80 -7.67
N GLY A 41 -11.81 -4.85 -8.33
CA GLY A 41 -12.35 -6.20 -8.23
C GLY A 41 -12.04 -6.85 -6.88
N PHE A 42 -10.97 -6.47 -6.19
CA PHE A 42 -10.52 -7.00 -4.91
C PHE A 42 -11.48 -6.59 -3.81
N LEU A 43 -11.87 -5.31 -3.76
CA LEU A 43 -12.94 -4.85 -2.86
C LEU A 43 -14.26 -5.57 -3.14
N ARG A 44 -14.56 -5.91 -4.40
CA ARG A 44 -15.75 -6.67 -4.79
C ARG A 44 -15.65 -8.17 -4.50
N ASN A 45 -14.45 -8.74 -4.48
CA ASN A 45 -14.19 -10.17 -4.35
C ASN A 45 -13.49 -10.54 -3.03
N ILE A 46 -13.40 -9.63 -2.07
CA ILE A 46 -12.75 -9.86 -0.77
C ILE A 46 -13.27 -11.15 -0.12
N GLY A 47 -14.59 -11.36 -0.13
CA GLY A 47 -15.20 -12.58 0.42
C GLY A 47 -14.75 -13.84 -0.31
N ALA A 48 -14.66 -13.80 -1.64
CA ALA A 48 -14.20 -14.92 -2.45
C ALA A 48 -12.71 -15.22 -2.22
N ILE A 49 -11.89 -14.17 -2.05
CA ILE A 49 -10.46 -14.28 -1.78
C ILE A 49 -10.19 -14.99 -0.45
N PHE A 50 -10.89 -14.61 0.62
CA PHE A 50 -10.75 -15.26 1.93
C PHE A 50 -11.34 -16.69 1.95
N SER A 51 -12.15 -17.06 0.96
CA SER A 51 -12.69 -18.42 0.80
C SER A 51 -11.88 -19.32 -0.14
N SER A 52 -10.88 -18.78 -0.84
CA SER A 52 -10.07 -19.53 -1.83
C SER A 52 -9.22 -20.64 -1.21
N GLY A 53 -8.85 -20.52 0.07
CA GLY A 53 -7.95 -21.46 0.76
C GLY A 53 -6.48 -21.32 0.37
N GLU A 54 -6.15 -20.49 -0.62
CA GLU A 54 -4.78 -20.23 -1.04
C GLU A 54 -4.12 -19.20 -0.12
N MET A 55 -3.20 -19.68 0.71
CA MET A 55 -2.56 -18.88 1.77
C MET A 55 -1.86 -17.62 1.25
N ILE A 56 -1.24 -17.70 0.06
CA ILE A 56 -0.52 -16.58 -0.55
C ILE A 56 -1.47 -15.44 -0.92
N ILE A 57 -2.62 -15.76 -1.54
CA ILE A 57 -3.63 -14.77 -1.94
C ILE A 57 -4.19 -14.08 -0.70
N ILE A 58 -4.44 -14.84 0.38
CA ILE A 58 -4.93 -14.31 1.65
C ILE A 58 -3.91 -13.36 2.29
N ILE A 59 -2.61 -13.68 2.26
CA ILE A 59 -1.56 -12.81 2.80
C ILE A 59 -1.50 -11.49 2.04
N VAL A 60 -1.47 -11.53 0.71
CA VAL A 60 -1.47 -10.31 -0.13
C VAL A 60 -2.71 -9.46 0.14
N ALA A 61 -3.87 -10.10 0.32
CA ALA A 61 -5.12 -9.42 0.64
C ALA A 61 -5.05 -8.66 1.98
N ILE A 62 -4.48 -9.28 3.01
CA ILE A 62 -4.29 -8.67 4.33
C ILE A 62 -3.33 -7.48 4.22
N VAL A 63 -2.19 -7.63 3.54
CA VAL A 63 -1.22 -6.55 3.34
C VAL A 63 -1.87 -5.34 2.67
N PHE A 64 -2.66 -5.57 1.61
CA PHE A 64 -3.40 -4.51 0.96
C PHE A 64 -4.40 -3.80 1.87
N LEU A 65 -5.17 -4.56 2.65
CA LEU A 65 -6.11 -3.97 3.61
C LEU A 65 -5.40 -3.11 4.64
N VAL A 66 -4.22 -3.54 5.11
CA VAL A 66 -3.37 -2.75 6.02
C VAL A 66 -2.91 -1.46 5.34
N CYS A 67 -2.46 -1.51 4.07
CA CYS A 67 -2.12 -0.32 3.30
C CYS A 67 -3.28 0.67 3.25
N MET A 68 -4.46 0.19 2.88
CA MET A 68 -5.66 1.01 2.72
C MET A 68 -6.14 1.61 4.05
N ILE A 69 -6.20 0.78 5.10
CA ILE A 69 -6.59 1.21 6.45
C ILE A 69 -5.62 2.29 6.96
N SER A 70 -4.31 2.14 6.70
CA SER A 70 -3.33 3.14 7.12
C SER A 70 -3.63 4.53 6.53
N GLY A 71 -3.97 4.61 5.24
CA GLY A 71 -4.35 5.87 4.58
C GLY A 71 -5.62 6.49 5.17
N PHE A 72 -6.65 5.67 5.43
CA PHE A 72 -7.87 6.15 6.09
C PHE A 72 -7.64 6.61 7.54
N LEU A 73 -6.78 5.95 8.29
CA LEU A 73 -6.40 6.37 9.64
C LEU A 73 -5.65 7.72 9.61
N ILE A 74 -4.73 7.91 8.65
CA ILE A 74 -4.05 9.20 8.48
C ILE A 74 -5.04 10.32 8.17
N LEU A 75 -6.05 10.08 7.31
CA LEU A 75 -7.14 11.04 7.06
C LEU A 75 -8.01 11.29 8.30
N GLY A 76 -8.32 10.24 9.07
CA GLY A 76 -8.99 10.36 10.38
C GLY A 76 -8.21 11.22 11.37
N GLY A 77 -6.91 11.36 11.12
CA GLY A 77 -6.00 12.28 11.76
C GLY A 77 -6.47 13.73 11.84
N VAL A 78 -7.28 14.20 10.88
CA VAL A 78 -7.85 15.56 10.87
C VAL A 78 -8.67 15.87 12.13
N LYS A 79 -9.26 14.84 12.74
CA LYS A 79 -10.04 14.96 13.98
C LYS A 79 -9.31 14.46 15.22
N SER A 80 -8.33 13.58 15.06
CA SER A 80 -7.60 12.99 16.18
C SER A 80 -6.15 12.74 15.83
N ARG A 81 -5.27 13.48 16.51
CA ARG A 81 -3.81 13.33 16.44
C ARG A 81 -3.35 11.88 16.64
N ALA A 82 -3.94 11.16 17.59
CA ALA A 82 -3.55 9.78 17.88
C ALA A 82 -3.81 8.85 16.68
N ILE A 83 -4.95 9.03 15.99
CA ILE A 83 -5.30 8.23 14.81
C ILE A 83 -4.34 8.54 13.65
N ALA A 84 -3.96 9.81 13.46
CA ALA A 84 -2.96 10.20 12.48
C ALA A 84 -1.64 9.45 12.69
N ILE A 85 -1.14 9.46 13.93
CA ILE A 85 0.14 8.85 14.29
C ILE A 85 0.10 7.33 14.09
N ILE A 86 -0.96 6.65 14.53
CA ILE A 86 -1.10 5.19 14.36
C ILE A 86 -1.12 4.82 12.88
N GLY A 87 -1.95 5.50 12.08
CA GLY A 87 -2.01 5.26 10.63
C GLY A 87 -0.66 5.50 9.95
N SER A 88 0.05 6.54 10.38
CA SER A 88 1.36 6.89 9.85
C SER A 88 2.44 5.86 10.19
N ILE A 89 2.45 5.36 11.43
CA ILE A 89 3.38 4.29 11.84
C ILE A 89 3.15 3.03 11.02
N LEU A 90 1.89 2.63 10.81
CA LEU A 90 1.57 1.48 9.94
C LEU A 90 2.08 1.69 8.51
N ALA A 91 1.84 2.87 7.93
CA ALA A 91 2.30 3.20 6.59
C ALA A 91 3.83 3.20 6.48
N ILE A 92 4.54 3.80 7.45
CA ILE A 92 6.00 3.84 7.47
C ILE A 92 6.59 2.45 7.68
N MET A 93 6.08 1.66 8.63
CA MET A 93 6.61 0.31 8.89
C MET A 93 6.47 -0.57 7.65
N LEU A 94 5.30 -0.58 7.02
CA LEU A 94 5.05 -1.40 5.85
C LEU A 94 5.82 -0.87 4.63
N GLY A 95 5.86 0.45 4.41
CA GLY A 95 6.69 1.05 3.36
C GLY A 95 8.18 0.75 3.52
N ALA A 96 8.72 0.88 4.74
CA ALA A 96 10.10 0.53 5.05
C ALA A 96 10.36 -0.97 4.85
N PHE A 97 9.41 -1.83 5.22
CA PHE A 97 9.50 -3.27 5.00
C PHE A 97 9.56 -3.61 3.51
N LEU A 98 8.74 -2.97 2.68
CA LEU A 98 8.79 -3.12 1.22
C LEU A 98 10.15 -2.66 0.66
N VAL A 99 10.68 -1.52 1.12
CA VAL A 99 12.02 -1.05 0.72
C VAL A 99 13.10 -2.06 1.12
N LEU A 100 13.09 -2.59 2.34
CA LEU A 100 14.08 -3.57 2.80
C LEU A 100 14.03 -4.87 1.99
N ALA A 101 12.83 -5.26 1.53
CA ALA A 101 12.66 -6.40 0.64
C ALA A 101 13.32 -6.15 -0.72
N PHE A 102 13.15 -4.95 -1.29
CA PHE A 102 13.79 -4.57 -2.55
C PHE A 102 15.33 -4.62 -2.48
N TYR A 103 15.91 -4.21 -1.35
CA TYR A 103 17.35 -4.29 -1.15
C TYR A 103 17.87 -5.69 -0.80
N ASN A 104 17.01 -6.73 -0.82
CA ASN A 104 17.34 -8.09 -0.38
C ASN A 104 17.97 -8.15 1.02
N VAL A 105 17.59 -7.21 1.90
CA VAL A 105 18.08 -7.17 3.29
C VAL A 105 17.29 -8.16 4.17
N LEU A 106 16.06 -8.46 3.76
CA LEU A 106 15.23 -9.45 4.43
C LEU A 106 15.69 -10.89 4.13
N PRO A 107 15.41 -11.85 5.03
CA PRO A 107 15.66 -13.26 4.77
C PRO A 107 15.07 -13.70 3.42
N PRO A 108 15.76 -14.58 2.65
CA PRO A 108 15.34 -14.97 1.30
C PRO A 108 13.89 -15.49 1.23
N ASP A 109 13.49 -16.24 2.26
CA ASP A 109 12.15 -16.80 2.39
C ASP A 109 11.07 -15.72 2.49
N VAL A 110 11.39 -14.58 3.10
CA VAL A 110 10.50 -13.42 3.26
C VAL A 110 10.47 -12.58 1.99
N THR A 111 11.63 -12.41 1.35
CA THR A 111 11.80 -11.64 0.12
C THR A 111 11.00 -12.22 -1.05
N ILE A 112 10.91 -13.56 -1.17
CA ILE A 112 10.09 -14.24 -2.18
C ILE A 112 8.61 -13.86 -2.09
N TYR A 113 8.04 -13.81 -0.88
CA TYR A 113 6.63 -13.42 -0.72
C TYR A 113 6.37 -11.96 -1.02
N ILE A 114 7.38 -11.10 -0.86
CA ILE A 114 7.25 -9.67 -1.10
C ILE A 114 7.43 -9.33 -2.58
N LEU A 115 8.31 -10.04 -3.29
CA LEU A 115 8.46 -9.91 -4.74
C LEU A 115 7.17 -10.23 -5.52
N LEU A 116 6.24 -10.99 -4.93
CA LEU A 116 4.90 -11.25 -5.48
C LEU A 116 4.01 -10.00 -5.57
N LEU A 117 4.34 -8.92 -4.85
CA LEU A 117 3.61 -7.64 -4.91
C LEU A 117 4.01 -6.76 -6.10
N PHE A 118 5.07 -7.10 -6.85
CA PHE A 118 5.83 -6.10 -7.63
C PHE A 118 6.08 -6.42 -9.12
N ASN A 119 5.44 -7.41 -9.73
CA ASN A 119 5.80 -7.81 -11.10
C ASN A 119 4.63 -7.85 -12.11
N ASP A 120 4.60 -6.83 -12.99
CA ASP A 120 3.98 -6.65 -14.34
C ASP A 120 2.47 -6.87 -14.66
N ALA A 121 1.88 -5.81 -15.24
CA ALA A 121 0.60 -5.57 -15.97
C ALA A 121 -0.62 -6.50 -15.76
N LEU A 122 -1.75 -5.94 -15.28
CA LEU A 122 -3.01 -6.66 -14.98
C LEU A 122 -3.98 -6.87 -16.16
N VAL A 123 -3.75 -6.24 -17.30
CA VAL A 123 -4.55 -6.44 -18.51
C VAL A 123 -3.62 -6.32 -19.71
N ALA A 124 -3.73 -7.22 -20.68
CA ALA A 124 -3.04 -7.08 -21.96
C ALA A 124 -3.48 -5.77 -22.64
N GLY A 125 -2.56 -4.80 -22.73
CA GLY A 125 -2.83 -3.44 -23.22
C GLY A 125 -3.11 -2.39 -22.14
N ILE A 126 -3.14 -2.74 -20.84
CA ILE A 126 -3.16 -1.76 -19.73
C ILE A 126 -1.82 -1.80 -19.00
N ILE A 127 -1.17 -0.65 -18.99
CA ILE A 127 0.15 -0.45 -18.41
C ILE A 127 0.02 -0.54 -16.87
N PRO A 128 0.85 -1.36 -16.20
CA PRO A 128 0.95 -1.34 -14.76
C PRO A 128 1.32 0.06 -14.30
N LEU A 129 0.57 0.64 -13.36
CA LEU A 129 0.93 1.92 -12.74
C LEU A 129 2.00 1.74 -11.64
N ASP A 130 2.81 0.69 -11.75
CA ASP A 130 4.08 0.63 -11.05
C ASP A 130 5.13 1.39 -11.88
N VAL A 131 5.35 2.65 -11.50
CA VAL A 131 6.48 3.41 -12.03
C VAL A 131 7.72 3.00 -11.24
N SER A 132 8.52 2.10 -11.81
CA SER A 132 9.81 1.73 -11.23
C SER A 132 10.73 2.96 -11.16
N LEU A 133 11.27 3.24 -9.98
CA LEU A 133 12.29 4.25 -9.74
C LEU A 133 13.68 3.62 -9.61
N GLY A 134 13.91 2.52 -10.31
CA GLY A 134 15.16 1.77 -10.33
C GLY A 134 15.26 0.74 -9.20
N VAL A 135 15.18 1.18 -7.94
CA VAL A 135 15.41 0.29 -6.78
C VAL A 135 14.12 -0.14 -6.07
N ALA A 136 13.05 0.64 -6.19
CA ALA A 136 11.72 0.32 -5.66
C ALA A 136 10.64 1.03 -6.49
N SER A 137 9.38 0.66 -6.29
CA SER A 137 8.23 1.28 -6.97
C SER A 137 7.95 2.69 -6.47
N LEU A 138 7.46 3.57 -7.36
CA LEU A 138 6.93 4.89 -6.99
C LEU A 138 5.84 4.75 -5.91
N GLY A 139 5.01 3.71 -6.00
CA GLY A 139 4.04 3.36 -4.95
C GLY A 139 4.70 3.19 -3.57
N THR A 140 5.84 2.50 -3.49
CA THR A 140 6.57 2.31 -2.22
C THR A 140 7.02 3.63 -1.63
N PHE A 141 7.62 4.51 -2.44
CA PHE A 141 8.10 5.81 -1.97
C PHE A 141 6.96 6.77 -1.61
N LEU A 142 5.86 6.76 -2.37
CA LEU A 142 4.68 7.55 -2.04
C LEU A 142 4.01 7.04 -0.76
N PHE A 143 3.95 5.73 -0.56
CA PHE A 143 3.39 5.15 0.65
C PHE A 143 4.19 5.56 1.90
N LEU A 144 5.53 5.50 1.80
CA LEU A 144 6.44 5.92 2.86
C LEU A 144 6.38 7.44 3.10
N GLY A 145 6.38 8.24 2.03
CA GLY A 145 6.25 9.70 2.08
C GLY A 145 4.90 10.16 2.64
N GLY A 146 3.80 9.50 2.26
CA GLY A 146 2.47 9.74 2.80
C GLY A 146 2.40 9.43 4.29
N GLY A 147 3.02 8.33 4.73
CA GLY A 147 3.21 8.01 6.14
C GLY A 147 4.00 9.07 6.91
N ILE A 148 5.12 9.56 6.36
CA ILE A 148 5.92 10.63 6.99
C ILE A 148 5.12 11.93 7.11
N LEU A 149 4.41 12.34 6.06
CA LEU A 149 3.55 13.53 6.08
C LEU A 149 2.42 13.38 7.11
N GLY A 150 1.79 12.21 7.17
CA GLY A 150 0.80 11.90 8.19
C GLY A 150 1.37 12.01 9.61
N LEU A 151 2.60 11.55 9.83
CA LEU A 151 3.27 11.61 11.13
C LEU A 151 3.56 13.06 11.53
N ILE A 152 4.09 13.86 10.60
CA ILE A 152 4.32 15.30 10.79
C ILE A 152 3.01 16.00 11.13
N GLY A 153 1.94 15.71 10.37
CA GLY A 153 0.61 16.27 10.61
C GLY A 153 0.04 15.90 11.98
N GLY A 154 0.22 14.63 12.37
CA GLY A 154 -0.09 14.16 13.71
C GLY A 154 0.70 14.92 14.76
N ILE A 155 2.02 15.07 14.64
CA ILE A 155 2.87 15.71 15.65
C ILE A 155 2.58 17.20 15.80
N LEU A 156 2.39 17.93 14.70
CA LEU A 156 2.10 19.36 14.71
C LEU A 156 0.74 19.69 15.35
N GLY A 157 -0.15 18.70 15.44
CA GLY A 157 -1.48 18.87 16.00
C GLY A 157 -2.47 19.37 14.96
N THR A 158 -3.73 18.95 15.13
CA THR A 158 -4.84 19.27 14.23
C THR A 158 -5.73 20.36 14.80
N ASP A 159 -5.21 21.18 15.69
CA ASP A 159 -5.96 22.29 16.24
C ASP A 159 -5.82 23.50 15.32
N ASP A 160 -6.95 24.13 14.99
CA ASP A 160 -6.96 25.40 14.27
C ASP A 160 -6.70 26.52 15.31
N LEU A 161 -5.46 26.62 15.79
CA LEU A 161 -5.01 27.85 16.44
C LEU A 161 -4.73 28.91 15.37
#